data_AF-A0A382R2I1-F1
#
_entry.id   AF-A0A382R2I1-F1
#
_cell.length_a   1.000
_cell.length_b   1.000
_cell.length_c   1.000
_cell.angle_alpha   90.00
_cell.angle_beta   90.00
_cell.angle_gamma   90.00
#
_symmetry.space_group_name_H-M   'P 1'
#
loop_
_entity.id
_entity.type
_entity.pdbx_description
1 polymer ?
#
loop_
_entity_poly.entity_id
_entity_poly.type
_entity_poly.pdbx_seq_one_letter_code
_entity_poly.pdbx_strand_id
1 'polypeptide(L)'
;MKITQLNSASNLIEDSVNGSCVKVLCDPWLEGEEYLGSWAMYPPYNFKPENFSDVDFIYISHIHPDHSSANTLSKLSKKIPVLIHNFPEKFLKNK
;
A
#
# COMPACT_ATOMS: atom_id res chain seq x y z
N MET A 1 -7.18 -3.21 -17.56
CA MET A 1 -6.85 -3.55 -16.16
C MET A 1 -5.79 -4.64 -16.09
N LYS A 2 -4.74 -4.42 -15.29
CA LYS A 2 -3.67 -5.36 -14.93
C LYS A 2 -3.51 -5.31 -13.41
N ILE A 3 -3.31 -6.47 -12.79
CA ILE A 3 -3.08 -6.58 -11.34
C ILE A 3 -1.75 -7.29 -11.14
N THR A 4 -0.88 -6.71 -10.32
CA THR A 4 0.39 -7.30 -9.89
C THR A 4 0.33 -7.55 -8.39
N GLN A 5 0.35 -8.82 -8.00
CA GLN A 5 0.44 -9.19 -6.58
C GLN A 5 1.88 -8.99 -6.11
N LEU A 6 2.07 -8.29 -4.98
CA LEU A 6 3.39 -7.96 -4.44
C LEU A 6 3.72 -8.82 -3.23
N ASN A 7 2.92 -8.70 -2.17
CA ASN A 7 3.04 -9.46 -0.93
C ASN A 7 1.72 -9.37 -0.14
N SER A 8 1.31 -10.43 0.57
CA SER A 8 0.11 -10.42 1.42
C SER A 8 -1.11 -9.79 0.72
N ALA A 9 -1.72 -8.74 1.28
CA ALA A 9 -2.81 -7.98 0.66
C ALA A 9 -2.32 -6.88 -0.31
N SER A 10 -1.01 -6.66 -0.43
CA SER A 10 -0.43 -5.61 -1.27
C SER A 10 -0.52 -5.94 -2.76
N ASN A 11 -1.36 -5.18 -3.45
CA ASN A 11 -1.58 -5.30 -4.89
C ASN A 11 -1.29 -3.97 -5.57
N LEU A 12 -0.63 -4.02 -6.73
CA LEU A 12 -0.57 -2.89 -7.65
C LEU A 12 -1.61 -3.11 -8.75
N ILE A 13 -2.62 -2.25 -8.79
CA ILE A 13 -3.66 -2.25 -9.82
C ILE A 13 -3.36 -1.15 -10.81
N GLU A 14 -3.30 -1.50 -12.09
CA GLU A 14 -3.08 -0.58 -13.19
C GLU A 14 -4.27 -0.66 -14.15
N ASP A 15 -4.90 0.47 -14.47
CA ASP A 15 -5.95 0.51 -15.48
C ASP A 15 -5.75 1.65 -16.47
N SER A 16 -6.09 1.41 -17.74
CA SER A 16 -5.91 2.38 -18.81
C SER A 16 -7.20 2.55 -19.59
N VAL A 17 -7.72 3.77 -19.62
CA VAL A 17 -8.96 4.14 -20.33
C VAL A 17 -8.70 5.38 -21.17
N ASN A 18 -9.00 5.33 -22.46
CA ASN A 18 -8.89 6.46 -23.39
C ASN A 18 -7.53 7.20 -23.35
N GLY A 19 -6.43 6.46 -23.20
CA GLY A 19 -5.06 7.02 -23.14
C GLY A 19 -4.64 7.58 -21.78
N SER A 20 -5.53 7.60 -20.78
CA SER A 20 -5.17 7.86 -19.38
C SER A 20 -4.85 6.55 -18.66
N CYS A 21 -3.83 6.54 -17.81
CA CYS A 21 -3.45 5.40 -16.98
C CYS A 21 -3.58 5.79 -15.51
N VAL A 22 -4.11 4.89 -14.68
CA VAL A 22 -4.19 5.05 -13.23
C VAL A 22 -3.54 3.85 -12.57
N LYS A 23 -2.67 4.12 -11.59
CA LYS A 23 -1.99 3.12 -10.75
C LYS A 23 -2.39 3.30 -9.29
N VAL A 24 -2.87 2.22 -8.68
CA VAL A 24 -3.27 2.18 -7.28
C VAL A 24 -2.47 1.12 -6.54
N LEU A 25 -1.74 1.52 -5.51
CA LEU A 25 -1.07 0.62 -4.58
C LEU A 25 -2.00 0.34 -3.39
N CYS A 26 -2.54 -0.86 -3.32
CA CYS A 26 -3.44 -1.29 -2.26
C CYS A 26 -2.65 -1.88 -1.09
N ASP A 27 -3.07 -1.58 0.14
CA ASP A 27 -2.67 -2.20 1.40
C ASP A 27 -1.16 -2.50 1.54
N PRO A 28 -0.28 -1.49 1.47
CA PRO A 28 1.16 -1.72 1.37
C PRO A 28 1.78 -2.20 2.70
N TRP A 29 2.16 -3.47 2.75
CA TRP A 29 3.13 -4.06 3.67
C TRP A 29 4.19 -4.77 2.84
N LEU A 30 5.28 -4.04 2.54
CA LEU A 30 6.31 -4.45 1.56
C LEU A 30 7.70 -4.58 2.19
N GLU A 31 7.88 -4.16 3.44
CA GLU A 31 9.16 -4.31 4.14
C GLU A 31 9.00 -4.58 5.64
N GLY A 32 9.87 -5.42 6.17
CA GLY A 32 9.99 -5.69 7.60
C GLY A 32 8.94 -6.66 8.12
N GLU A 33 8.65 -6.53 9.40
CA GLU A 33 7.75 -7.40 10.14
C GLU A 33 6.63 -6.56 10.75
N GLU A 34 5.49 -7.19 11.00
CA GLU A 34 4.35 -6.58 11.70
C GLU A 34 3.96 -7.42 12.91
N TYR A 35 3.10 -6.88 13.76
CA TYR A 35 2.66 -7.54 15.00
C TYR A 35 3.83 -7.98 15.91
N LEU A 36 4.72 -7.03 16.22
CA LEU A 36 5.88 -7.23 17.10
C LEU A 36 6.80 -8.37 16.62
N GLY A 37 6.97 -8.51 15.30
CA GLY A 37 7.81 -9.54 14.70
C GLY A 37 7.14 -10.91 14.54
N SER A 38 5.88 -11.05 14.96
CA SER A 38 5.14 -12.30 14.82
C SER A 38 4.82 -12.61 13.36
N TRP A 39 4.70 -11.58 12.52
CA TRP A 39 4.34 -11.69 11.12
C TRP A 39 5.50 -11.16 10.28
N ALA A 40 6.03 -12.00 9.40
CA ALA A 40 7.15 -11.70 8.53
C ALA A 40 6.83 -12.10 7.09
N MET A 41 7.43 -11.40 6.13
CA MET A 41 7.31 -11.73 4.72
C MET A 41 8.34 -12.79 4.31
N TYR A 42 7.87 -13.88 3.71
CA TYR A 42 8.74 -14.89 3.12
C TYR A 42 8.18 -15.40 1.78
N PRO A 43 8.98 -15.40 0.69
CA PRO A 43 10.34 -14.86 0.62
C PRO A 43 10.36 -13.33 0.86
N PRO A 44 11.49 -12.76 1.30
CA PRO A 44 11.60 -11.31 1.49
C PRO A 44 11.26 -10.57 0.20
N TYR A 45 10.43 -9.53 0.29
CA TYR A 45 10.13 -8.67 -0.84
C TYR A 45 11.25 -7.63 -1.02
N ASN A 46 11.79 -7.52 -2.24
CA ASN A 46 12.84 -6.55 -2.55
C ASN A 46 12.24 -5.15 -2.75
N PHE A 47 11.83 -4.54 -1.64
CA PHE A 47 11.18 -3.24 -1.65
C PHE A 47 12.14 -2.11 -2.06
N LYS A 48 11.72 -1.35 -3.07
CA LYS A 48 12.37 -0.13 -3.52
C LYS A 48 11.31 0.95 -3.67
N PRO A 49 11.22 1.94 -2.77
CA PRO A 49 10.19 2.97 -2.82
C PRO A 49 10.12 3.69 -4.16
N GLU A 50 11.24 3.80 -4.87
CA GLU A 50 11.37 4.47 -6.16
C GLU A 50 10.51 3.78 -7.25
N ASN A 51 10.29 2.47 -7.13
CA ASN A 51 9.44 1.71 -8.04
C ASN A 51 7.95 2.08 -7.94
N PHE A 52 7.56 2.85 -6.91
CA PHE A 52 6.19 3.29 -6.66
C PHE A 52 6.06 4.82 -6.77
N SER A 53 7.07 5.49 -7.35
CA SER A 53 7.08 6.95 -7.50
C SER A 53 6.04 7.47 -8.51
N ASP A 54 5.54 6.61 -9.39
CA ASP A 54 4.52 6.88 -10.41
C ASP A 54 3.13 6.34 -10.02
N VAL A 55 2.95 5.90 -8.76
CA VAL A 55 1.64 5.51 -8.24
C VAL A 55 0.79 6.76 -8.02
N ASP A 56 -0.43 6.75 -8.56
CA ASP A 56 -1.36 7.86 -8.44
C ASP A 56 -2.06 7.89 -7.08
N PHE A 57 -2.37 6.72 -6.52
CA PHE A 57 -3.06 6.59 -5.25
C PHE A 57 -2.54 5.42 -4.41
N ILE A 58 -2.52 5.60 -3.10
CA ILE A 58 -2.45 4.47 -2.16
C ILE A 58 -3.86 4.21 -1.66
N TYR A 59 -4.32 2.97 -1.69
CA TYR A 59 -5.57 2.57 -1.05
C TYR A 59 -5.28 1.76 0.20
N ILE A 60 -5.91 2.12 1.32
CA ILE A 60 -5.84 1.35 2.56
C ILE A 60 -7.24 0.91 2.96
N SER A 61 -7.46 -0.40 2.97
CA SER A 61 -8.73 -1.02 3.28
C SER A 61 -9.10 -0.86 4.76
N HIS A 62 -8.18 -1.07 5.69
CA HIS A 62 -8.39 -0.93 7.14
C HIS A 62 -7.09 -0.76 7.93
N ILE A 63 -7.20 -0.58 9.25
CA ILE A 63 -6.11 -0.12 10.13
C ILE A 63 -5.05 -1.16 10.50
N HIS A 64 -5.27 -2.44 10.22
CA HIS A 64 -4.34 -3.47 10.65
C HIS A 64 -2.94 -3.26 10.04
N PRO A 65 -1.85 -3.47 10.79
CA PRO A 65 -0.50 -3.13 10.33
C PRO A 65 -0.05 -3.90 9.07
N ASP A 66 -0.55 -5.12 8.85
CA ASP A 66 -0.30 -5.90 7.63
C ASP A 66 -1.02 -5.36 6.38
N HIS A 67 -1.89 -4.37 6.54
CA HIS A 67 -2.52 -3.60 5.46
C HIS A 67 -2.06 -2.13 5.43
N SER A 68 -1.66 -1.58 6.56
CA SER A 68 -1.33 -0.16 6.74
C SER A 68 0.02 0.01 7.43
N SER A 69 1.02 -0.70 6.91
CA SER A 69 2.36 -0.80 7.50
C SER A 69 2.99 0.59 7.63
N ALA A 70 3.22 1.01 8.88
CA ALA A 70 3.83 2.32 9.14
C ALA A 70 5.26 2.38 8.58
N ASN A 71 6.00 1.27 8.65
CA ASN A 71 7.34 1.14 8.09
C ASN A 71 7.32 1.36 6.57
N THR A 72 6.46 0.63 5.86
CA THR A 72 6.32 0.76 4.40
C THR A 72 5.87 2.17 4.00
N LEU A 73 4.79 2.67 4.61
CA LEU A 73 4.22 3.99 4.31
C LEU A 73 5.17 5.15 4.64
N SER A 74 6.07 5.00 5.60
CA SER A 74 7.08 6.02 5.94
C SER A 74 8.07 6.29 4.80
N LYS A 75 8.31 5.27 3.96
CA LYS A 75 9.30 5.30 2.86
C LYS A 75 8.69 5.72 1.52
N LEU A 76 7.37 5.70 1.39
CA LEU A 76 6.66 6.17 0.20
C LEU A 76 6.50 7.70 0.19
N SER A 77 6.35 8.27 -1.01
CA SER A 77 6.17 9.71 -1.20
C SER A 77 4.92 10.22 -0.50
N LYS A 78 5.07 11.25 0.34
CA LYS A 78 3.95 11.91 1.04
C LYS A 78 3.05 12.76 0.13
N LYS A 79 3.42 12.88 -1.15
CA LYS A 79 2.60 13.58 -2.16
C LYS A 79 1.51 12.68 -2.73
N ILE A 80 1.63 11.35 -2.59
CA ILE A 80 0.64 10.39 -3.10
C ILE A 80 -0.61 10.48 -2.22
N PRO A 81 -1.78 10.82 -2.78
CA PRO A 81 -3.03 10.80 -2.02
C PRO A 81 -3.36 9.39 -1.51
N VAL A 82 -3.79 9.32 -0.26
CA VAL A 82 -4.19 8.07 0.39
C VAL A 82 -5.73 8.01 0.44
N LEU A 83 -6.29 7.00 -0.21
CA LEU A 83 -7.70 6.67 -0.23
C LEU A 83 -8.01 5.71 0.92
N ILE A 84 -8.92 6.13 1.80
CA ILE A 84 -9.42 5.31 2.90
C ILE A 84 -10.95 5.37 2.92
N HIS A 85 -11.59 4.32 3.39
CA HIS A 85 -13.02 4.37 3.64
C HIS A 85 -13.33 5.37 4.78
N ASN A 86 -14.49 6.02 4.71
CA ASN A 86 -14.96 6.94 5.74
C ASN A 86 -15.56 6.18 6.94
N PHE A 87 -14.74 5.39 7.63
CA PHE A 87 -15.16 4.60 8.80
C PHE A 87 -15.80 5.49 9.89
N PRO A 88 -16.79 4.99 10.66
CA PRO A 88 -17.32 5.72 11.81
C PRO A 88 -16.21 6.14 12.77
N GLU A 89 -15.35 5.18 13.13
CA GLU A 89 -14.15 5.43 13.91
C GLU A 89 -13.00 5.95 13.03
N LYS A 90 -12.35 7.03 13.48
CA LYS A 90 -11.32 7.73 12.69
C LYS A 90 -9.89 7.26 12.95
N PHE A 91 -9.71 6.07 13.53
CA PHE A 91 -8.38 5.56 13.89
C PHE A 91 -7.42 5.57 12.69
N LEU A 92 -7.85 5.09 11.52
CA LEU A 92 -6.99 5.03 10.34
C LEU A 92 -6.64 6.43 9.80
N LYS A 93 -7.59 7.38 9.87
CA LYS A 93 -7.37 8.77 9.45
C LYS A 93 -6.39 9.50 10.38
N ASN A 94 -6.39 9.14 11.65
CA ASN A 94 -5.58 9.78 12.68
C ASN A 94 -4.25 9.03 12.96
N LYS A 95 -3.92 8.04 12.13
CA LYS A 95 -2.70 7.24 12.23
C LYS A 95 -1.47 8.02 11.75
#